data_AF-A0A6J8C9B2-F1
#
_entry.id   AF-A0A6J8C9B2-F1
#
_cell.length_a   1.000
_cell.length_b   1.000
_cell.length_c   1.000
_cell.angle_alpha   90.00
_cell.angle_beta   90.00
_cell.angle_gamma   90.00
#
_symmetry.space_group_name_H-M   'P 1'
#
loop_
_entity.id
_entity.type
_entity.pdbx_description
1 polymer ?
#
loop_
_entity_poly.entity_id
_entity_poly.type
_entity_poly.pdbx_seq_one_letter_code
_entity_poly.pdbx_strand_id
1 'polypeptide(L)'
;MMRFDFVLDEDLNVYLMEANMSPNLSSAHFSANTRLYEHVIFNLLSLVGIARSVTSPFENSGEDEKAMVSSNRDIAVFPNWCSGKKCQNNCLPEKCHLCNQCLTLELKKTLKVAYQEHMNRRGCRRVFPYFNMTQYEARLWKPDNANKEYKWFNAKNKLMYMWFVGKCQQDQSWCS
;
A
#
# COMPACT_ATOMS: atom_id res chain seq x y z
N MET A 1 -14.81 -4.65 4.61
CA MET A 1 -14.79 -3.29 5.20
C MET A 1 -15.19 -3.42 6.66
N MET A 2 -14.51 -2.75 7.58
CA MET A 2 -14.90 -2.71 9.00
C MET A 2 -15.06 -1.25 9.42
N ARG A 3 -15.96 -0.99 10.37
CA ARG A 3 -16.14 0.32 11.01
C ARG A 3 -15.62 0.23 12.44
N PHE A 4 -14.83 1.20 12.84
CA PHE A 4 -14.35 1.35 14.21
C PHE A 4 -15.04 2.57 14.82
N ASP A 5 -15.63 2.38 15.98
CA ASP A 5 -16.30 3.45 16.71
C ASP A 5 -15.38 3.90 17.84
N PHE A 6 -15.05 5.18 17.82
CA PHE A 6 -14.15 5.79 18.79
C PHE A 6 -14.92 6.76 19.68
N VAL A 7 -14.48 6.89 20.93
CA VAL A 7 -14.93 7.91 21.87
C VAL A 7 -13.74 8.77 22.29
N LEU A 8 -14.00 10.05 22.53
CA LEU A 8 -13.03 11.01 23.03
C LEU A 8 -13.33 11.31 24.49
N ASP A 9 -12.31 11.37 25.34
CA ASP A 9 -12.44 11.89 26.70
C ASP A 9 -12.30 13.42 26.73
N GLU A 10 -12.31 13.99 27.95
CA GLU A 10 -12.15 15.43 28.20
C GLU A 10 -10.81 15.98 27.71
N ASP A 11 -9.79 15.12 27.62
CA ASP A 11 -8.43 15.44 27.17
C ASP A 11 -8.18 15.10 25.68
N LEU A 12 -9.24 14.74 24.93
CA LEU A 12 -9.20 14.33 23.52
C LEU A 12 -8.40 13.05 23.25
N ASN A 13 -8.19 12.20 24.26
CA ASN A 13 -7.65 10.88 24.06
C ASN A 13 -8.67 10.00 23.33
N VAL A 14 -8.20 9.24 22.35
CA VAL A 14 -9.04 8.39 21.49
C VAL A 14 -9.10 6.98 22.07
N TYR A 15 -10.31 6.50 22.37
CA TYR A 15 -10.55 5.15 22.85
C TYR A 15 -11.44 4.37 21.87
N LEU A 16 -11.08 3.12 21.61
CA LEU A 16 -11.88 2.21 20.80
C LEU A 16 -13.05 1.68 21.63
N MET A 17 -14.28 1.86 21.15
CA MET A 17 -15.47 1.28 21.76
C MET A 17 -15.84 -0.07 21.13
N GLU A 18 -15.99 -0.08 19.81
CA GLU A 18 -16.38 -1.29 19.08
C GLU A 18 -15.79 -1.34 17.67
N ALA A 19 -15.68 -2.56 17.14
CA ALA A 19 -15.27 -2.84 15.78
C ALA A 19 -16.33 -3.69 15.09
N ASN A 20 -17.02 -3.10 14.12
CA ASN A 20 -18.12 -3.73 13.38
C ASN A 20 -17.66 -4.22 12.02
N MET A 21 -17.84 -5.51 11.76
CA MET A 21 -17.50 -6.12 10.46
C MET A 21 -18.56 -5.89 9.37
N SER A 22 -19.76 -5.47 9.75
CA SER A 22 -20.90 -5.23 8.85
C SER A 22 -21.60 -3.90 9.19
N PRO A 23 -20.95 -2.76 8.93
CA PRO A 23 -21.55 -1.46 9.24
C PRO A 23 -22.77 -1.19 8.35
N ASN A 24 -23.77 -0.52 8.93
CA ASN A 24 -24.94 -0.08 8.20
C ASN A 24 -24.55 0.99 7.15
N LEU A 25 -24.96 0.77 5.90
CA LEU A 25 -24.77 1.67 4.77
C LEU A 25 -26.11 2.18 4.19
N SER A 26 -27.22 1.92 4.88
CA SER A 26 -28.53 2.41 4.49
C SER A 26 -28.68 3.88 4.85
N SER A 27 -28.97 4.72 3.86
CA SER A 27 -29.33 6.11 4.07
C SER A 27 -30.82 6.32 4.36
N ALA A 28 -31.63 5.25 4.42
CA ALA A 28 -33.08 5.35 4.64
C ALA A 28 -33.43 6.05 5.97
N HIS A 29 -32.61 5.84 7.01
CA HIS A 29 -32.81 6.46 8.31
C HIS A 29 -32.17 7.86 8.43
N PHE A 30 -31.15 8.16 7.62
CA PHE A 30 -30.41 9.42 7.65
C PHE A 30 -29.99 9.83 6.23
N SER A 31 -30.89 10.52 5.53
CA SER A 31 -30.68 10.94 4.14
C SER A 31 -29.48 11.87 3.97
N ALA A 32 -29.13 12.66 5.00
CA ALA A 32 -27.95 13.52 5.02
C ALA A 32 -26.63 12.75 4.80
N ASN A 33 -26.57 11.47 5.20
CA ASN A 33 -25.35 10.64 5.08
C ASN A 33 -25.22 9.94 3.73
N THR A 34 -26.20 10.08 2.83
CA THR A 34 -26.22 9.37 1.53
C THR A 34 -24.92 9.58 0.75
N ARG A 35 -24.46 10.82 0.61
CA ARG A 35 -23.23 11.14 -0.14
C ARG A 35 -21.97 10.56 0.51
N LEU A 36 -21.91 10.53 1.84
CA LEU A 36 -20.80 9.92 2.57
C LEU A 36 -20.73 8.42 2.26
N TYR A 37 -21.86 7.71 2.35
CA TYR A 37 -21.90 6.27 2.05
C TYR A 37 -21.56 5.97 0.59
N GLU A 38 -22.07 6.76 -0.36
CA GLU A 38 -21.71 6.65 -1.78
C GLU A 38 -20.20 6.80 -2.00
N HIS A 39 -19.58 7.81 -1.38
CA HIS A 39 -18.13 8.02 -1.48
C HIS A 39 -17.34 6.86 -0.87
N VAL A 40 -17.75 6.35 0.29
CA VAL A 40 -17.09 5.21 0.94
C VAL A 40 -17.17 3.97 0.06
N ILE A 41 -18.35 3.64 -0.47
CA ILE A 41 -18.56 2.48 -1.33
C ILE A 41 -17.77 2.63 -2.63
N PHE A 42 -17.83 3.79 -3.29
CA PHE A 42 -17.12 4.02 -4.55
C PHE A 42 -15.59 3.93 -4.39
N ASN A 43 -15.04 4.54 -3.34
CA ASN A 43 -13.61 4.47 -3.04
C ASN A 43 -13.18 3.03 -2.70
N LEU A 44 -13.99 2.31 -1.92
CA LEU A 44 -13.71 0.92 -1.57
C LEU A 44 -13.71 0.01 -2.80
N LEU A 45 -14.75 0.10 -3.65
CA LEU A 45 -14.87 -0.69 -4.88
C LEU A 45 -13.76 -0.36 -5.87
N SER A 46 -13.31 0.90 -5.91
CA SER A 46 -12.12 1.30 -6.68
C SER A 46 -10.88 0.61 -6.12
N LEU A 47 -10.62 0.72 -4.81
CA LEU A 47 -9.44 0.18 -4.14
C LEU A 47 -9.29 -1.33 -4.35
N VAL A 48 -10.37 -2.11 -4.17
CA VAL A 48 -10.33 -3.58 -4.39
C VAL A 48 -10.29 -3.96 -5.86
N GLY A 49 -10.49 -2.99 -6.76
CA GLY A 49 -10.35 -3.19 -8.19
C GLY A 49 -11.60 -3.67 -8.91
N ILE A 50 -12.78 -3.50 -8.32
CA ILE A 50 -14.07 -3.81 -8.97
C ILE A 50 -14.49 -2.65 -9.88
N ALA A 51 -14.32 -1.41 -9.42
CA ALA A 51 -14.61 -0.21 -10.22
C ALA A 51 -13.42 0.20 -11.11
N ARG A 52 -12.85 -0.76 -11.86
CA ARG A 52 -11.75 -0.51 -12.80
C ARG A 52 -12.28 -0.17 -14.19
N SER A 53 -11.49 0.58 -14.96
CA SER A 53 -11.81 0.87 -16.36
C SER A 53 -11.70 -0.36 -17.28
N VAL A 54 -11.10 -1.45 -16.80
CA VAL A 54 -10.90 -2.70 -17.58
C VAL A 54 -11.80 -3.77 -16.97
N THR A 55 -12.69 -4.32 -17.78
CA THR A 55 -13.87 -5.09 -17.37
C THR A 55 -13.62 -6.58 -17.14
N SER A 56 -12.40 -7.10 -17.40
CA SER A 56 -12.14 -8.53 -17.22
C SER A 56 -11.85 -8.88 -15.74
N PRO A 57 -12.54 -9.88 -15.16
CA PRO A 57 -12.26 -10.33 -13.81
C PRO A 57 -10.83 -10.91 -13.73
N PHE A 58 -10.06 -10.42 -12.75
CA PHE A 58 -8.62 -10.71 -12.60
C PHE A 58 -8.29 -12.20 -12.44
N GLU A 59 -9.25 -13.03 -12.03
CA GLU A 59 -9.03 -14.48 -11.89
C GLU A 59 -9.01 -15.20 -13.24
N ASN A 60 -9.79 -14.74 -14.22
CA ASN A 60 -9.91 -15.37 -15.55
C ASN A 60 -9.15 -14.64 -16.66
N SER A 61 -8.48 -13.53 -16.34
CA SER A 61 -7.67 -12.79 -17.30
C SER A 61 -6.34 -13.52 -17.59
N GLY A 62 -5.98 -13.55 -18.88
CA GLY A 62 -4.72 -14.12 -19.35
C GLY A 62 -3.50 -13.40 -18.76
N GLU A 63 -2.32 -14.03 -18.86
CA GLU A 63 -1.08 -13.47 -18.32
C GLU A 63 -0.74 -12.11 -18.95
N ASP A 64 -1.04 -11.94 -20.24
CA ASP A 64 -0.86 -10.69 -20.98
C ASP A 64 -1.76 -9.56 -20.44
N GLU A 65 -3.03 -9.84 -20.15
CA GLU A 65 -3.94 -8.86 -19.54
C GLU A 65 -3.44 -8.42 -18.15
N LYS A 66 -2.93 -9.36 -17.34
CA LYS A 66 -2.33 -9.05 -16.04
C LYS A 66 -1.06 -8.22 -16.19
N ALA A 67 -0.25 -8.50 -17.20
CA ALA A 67 0.96 -7.74 -17.52
C ALA A 67 0.65 -6.32 -18.03
N MET A 68 -0.47 -6.11 -18.73
CA MET A 68 -0.94 -4.79 -19.14
C MET A 68 -1.29 -3.89 -17.95
N VAL A 69 -1.88 -4.47 -16.88
CA VAL A 69 -2.28 -3.68 -15.71
C VAL A 69 -1.10 -3.34 -14.79
N SER A 70 -0.16 -4.27 -14.60
CA SER A 70 1.08 -3.98 -13.87
C SER A 70 2.26 -4.83 -14.34
N SER A 71 3.30 -4.14 -14.77
CA SER A 71 4.55 -4.73 -15.25
C SER A 71 5.59 -4.84 -14.12
N ASN A 72 6.72 -5.50 -14.39
CA ASN A 72 7.81 -5.58 -13.42
C ASN A 72 8.53 -4.23 -13.28
N ARG A 73 8.45 -3.37 -14.29
CA ARG A 73 8.98 -2.01 -14.25
C ARG A 73 8.23 -1.16 -13.22
N ASP A 74 6.91 -1.36 -13.11
CA ASP A 74 6.05 -0.60 -12.21
C ASP A 74 6.31 -0.91 -10.73
N ILE A 75 6.97 -2.02 -10.42
CA ILE A 75 7.35 -2.37 -9.05
C ILE A 75 8.86 -2.21 -8.78
N ALA A 76 9.66 -1.81 -9.78
CA ALA A 76 11.09 -1.66 -9.61
C ALA A 76 11.43 -0.39 -8.79
N VAL A 77 12.29 -0.56 -7.79
CA VAL A 77 12.76 0.51 -6.89
C VAL A 77 14.26 0.39 -6.65
N PHE A 78 14.88 1.47 -6.17
CA PHE A 78 16.31 1.54 -5.81
C PHE A 78 17.28 0.96 -6.87
N PRO A 79 17.34 1.52 -8.09
CA PRO A 79 18.25 1.03 -9.13
C PRO A 79 19.72 1.02 -8.65
N ASN A 80 20.12 2.01 -7.85
CA ASN A 80 21.45 2.11 -7.27
C ASN A 80 21.82 0.94 -6.34
N TRP A 81 20.84 0.34 -5.65
CA TRP A 81 21.08 -0.82 -4.81
C TRP A 81 21.25 -2.09 -5.65
N CYS A 82 20.42 -2.23 -6.68
CA CYS A 82 20.40 -3.41 -7.54
C CYS A 82 21.58 -3.48 -8.50
N SER A 83 22.06 -2.33 -9.00
CA SER A 83 23.28 -2.24 -9.80
C SER A 83 24.56 -2.33 -8.97
N GLY A 84 24.46 -2.30 -7.63
CA GLY A 84 25.61 -2.41 -6.74
C GLY A 84 26.14 -3.83 -6.63
N LYS A 85 27.47 -3.99 -6.49
CA LYS A 85 28.15 -5.29 -6.34
C LYS A 85 27.57 -6.19 -5.23
N LYS A 86 26.98 -5.57 -4.19
CA LYS A 86 26.38 -6.28 -3.06
C LYS A 86 25.10 -7.05 -3.41
N CYS A 87 24.32 -6.58 -4.38
CA CYS A 87 23.07 -7.24 -4.78
C CYS A 87 23.18 -7.97 -6.11
N GLN A 88 24.16 -7.63 -6.96
CA GLN A 88 24.31 -8.17 -8.33
C GLN A 88 24.36 -9.70 -8.39
N ASN A 89 25.14 -10.32 -7.49
CA ASN A 89 25.32 -11.79 -7.44
C ASN A 89 24.96 -12.38 -6.08
N ASN A 90 24.30 -11.61 -5.20
CA ASN A 90 24.01 -12.03 -3.85
C ASN A 90 22.66 -11.47 -3.37
N CYS A 91 21.77 -12.38 -2.97
CA CYS A 91 20.45 -12.05 -2.46
C CYS A 91 20.34 -12.16 -0.93
N LEU A 92 21.45 -12.38 -0.21
CA LEU A 92 21.47 -12.48 1.26
C LEU A 92 21.06 -11.18 1.98
N PRO A 93 21.49 -9.97 1.54
CA PRO A 93 21.07 -8.76 2.24
C PRO A 93 19.59 -8.48 2.02
N GLU A 94 18.86 -8.15 3.10
CA GLU A 94 17.40 -7.95 3.07
C GLU A 94 16.95 -6.97 1.97
N LYS A 95 17.67 -5.85 1.81
CA LYS A 95 17.40 -4.83 0.79
C LYS A 95 17.49 -5.34 -0.65
N CYS A 96 18.27 -6.40 -0.90
CA CYS A 96 18.45 -6.96 -2.23
C CYS A 96 17.20 -7.73 -2.68
N HIS A 97 16.33 -8.19 -1.76
CA HIS A 97 15.08 -8.86 -2.11
C HIS A 97 14.11 -7.96 -2.91
N LEU A 98 14.32 -6.64 -2.95
CA LEU A 98 13.55 -5.72 -3.81
C LEU A 98 14.10 -5.62 -5.23
N CYS A 99 15.27 -6.19 -5.51
CA CYS A 99 15.86 -6.23 -6.84
C CYS A 99 15.24 -7.35 -7.66
N ASN A 100 15.01 -7.09 -8.96
CA ASN A 100 14.30 -8.00 -9.85
C ASN A 100 14.88 -9.44 -9.86
N GLN A 101 16.20 -9.60 -9.72
CA GLN A 101 16.87 -10.90 -9.69
C GLN A 101 16.68 -11.69 -8.38
N CYS A 102 16.37 -11.02 -7.27
CA CYS A 102 16.19 -11.62 -5.95
C CYS A 102 14.73 -11.61 -5.49
N LEU A 103 13.83 -11.07 -6.32
CA LEU A 103 12.42 -10.91 -6.02
C LEU A 103 11.71 -12.26 -6.14
N THR A 104 11.15 -12.76 -5.04
CA THR A 104 10.37 -13.99 -5.07
C THR A 104 9.06 -13.80 -5.84
N LEU A 105 8.51 -14.88 -6.40
CA LEU A 105 7.23 -14.83 -7.12
C LEU A 105 6.09 -14.32 -6.22
N GLU A 106 6.09 -14.71 -4.94
CA GLU A 106 5.11 -14.24 -3.96
C GLU A 106 5.24 -12.73 -3.72
N LEU A 107 6.45 -12.24 -3.42
CA LEU A 107 6.69 -10.82 -3.19
C LEU A 107 6.36 -9.99 -4.42
N LYS A 108 6.70 -10.48 -5.61
CA LYS A 108 6.36 -9.86 -6.90
C LYS A 108 4.85 -9.68 -7.06
N LYS A 109 4.05 -10.70 -6.76
CA LYS A 109 2.58 -10.60 -6.79
C LYS A 109 2.09 -9.57 -5.78
N THR A 110 2.59 -9.62 -4.55
CA THR A 110 2.22 -8.68 -3.47
C THR A 110 2.55 -7.24 -3.82
N LEU A 111 3.72 -6.95 -4.41
CA LEU A 111 4.10 -5.60 -4.84
C LEU A 111 3.25 -5.10 -6.01
N LYS A 112 2.88 -5.99 -6.95
CA LYS A 112 1.95 -5.63 -8.03
C LYS A 112 0.56 -5.28 -7.52
N VAL A 113 0.07 -6.02 -6.52
CA VAL A 113 -1.20 -5.71 -5.85
C VAL A 113 -1.08 -4.37 -5.12
N ALA A 114 -0.02 -4.16 -4.33
CA ALA A 114 0.21 -2.89 -3.63
C ALA A 114 0.32 -1.69 -4.59
N TYR A 115 0.91 -1.90 -5.77
CA TYR A 115 0.95 -0.88 -6.80
C TYR A 115 -0.45 -0.53 -7.29
N GLN A 116 -1.26 -1.55 -7.64
CA GLN A 116 -2.64 -1.35 -8.08
C GLN A 116 -3.52 -0.71 -6.99
N GLU A 117 -3.35 -1.11 -5.72
CA GLU A 117 -4.04 -0.48 -4.59
C GLU A 117 -3.75 1.01 -4.54
N HIS A 118 -2.49 1.41 -4.68
CA HIS A 118 -2.11 2.82 -4.67
C HIS A 118 -2.72 3.59 -5.84
N MET A 119 -2.66 3.03 -7.05
CA MET A 119 -3.24 3.66 -8.24
C MET A 119 -4.77 3.81 -8.12
N ASN A 120 -5.43 2.89 -7.44
CA ASN A 120 -6.88 2.88 -7.27
C ASN A 120 -7.35 3.43 -5.91
N ARG A 121 -6.44 4.00 -5.10
CA ARG A 121 -6.72 4.32 -3.68
C ARG A 121 -7.84 5.33 -3.47
N ARG A 122 -8.05 6.25 -4.43
CA ARG A 122 -8.99 7.38 -4.29
C ARG A 122 -8.80 8.08 -2.93
N GLY A 123 -9.85 8.17 -2.11
CA GLY A 123 -9.79 8.73 -0.76
C GLY A 123 -9.24 7.78 0.32
N CYS A 124 -8.99 6.51 0.02
CA CYS A 124 -8.42 5.56 0.98
C CYS A 124 -6.93 5.81 1.17
N ARG A 125 -6.47 5.68 2.42
CA ARG A 125 -5.05 5.78 2.79
C ARG A 125 -4.60 4.50 3.46
N ARG A 126 -3.34 4.15 3.23
CA ARG A 126 -2.72 3.00 3.88
C ARG A 126 -2.36 3.38 5.31
N VAL A 127 -2.89 2.63 6.27
CA VAL A 127 -2.56 2.79 7.70
C VAL A 127 -1.40 1.89 8.09
N PHE A 128 -1.24 0.73 7.45
CA PHE A 128 -0.19 -0.25 7.74
C PHE A 128 0.38 -0.91 6.47
N PRO A 129 1.71 -1.16 6.37
CA PRO A 129 2.74 -0.60 7.25
C PRO A 129 2.71 0.93 7.19
N TYR A 130 2.79 1.57 8.36
CA TYR A 130 2.67 3.01 8.48
C TYR A 130 3.82 3.66 7.70
N PHE A 131 3.50 4.62 6.84
CA PHE A 131 4.45 5.35 6.03
C PHE A 131 3.92 6.76 5.90
N ASN A 132 4.60 7.71 6.54
CA ASN A 132 4.27 9.13 6.48
C ASN A 132 5.61 9.87 6.45
N MET A 133 6.03 10.22 5.25
CA MET A 133 7.28 10.92 5.03
C MET A 133 7.20 11.74 3.75
N THR A 134 7.85 12.88 3.80
CA THR A 134 8.07 13.73 2.65
C THR A 134 9.05 13.07 1.68
N GLN A 135 9.05 13.53 0.42
CA GLN A 135 10.01 13.06 -0.57
C GLN A 135 11.47 13.35 -0.16
N TYR A 136 11.71 14.42 0.58
CA TYR A 136 13.03 14.76 1.11
C TYR A 136 13.51 13.73 2.14
N GLU A 137 12.67 13.41 3.11
CA GLU A 137 12.95 12.38 4.12
C GLU A 137 13.15 11.01 3.47
N ALA A 138 12.33 10.67 2.46
CA ALA A 138 12.47 9.43 1.72
C ALA A 138 13.85 9.32 1.05
N ARG A 139 14.38 10.39 0.44
CA ARG A 139 15.71 10.40 -0.21
C ARG A 139 16.86 10.23 0.79
N LEU A 140 16.68 10.72 2.01
CA LEU A 140 17.67 10.56 3.09
C LEU A 140 17.55 9.22 3.82
N TRP A 141 16.42 8.54 3.66
CA TRP A 141 16.11 7.30 4.37
C TRP A 141 17.08 6.16 4.01
N LYS A 142 17.54 5.46 5.05
CA LYS A 142 18.33 4.23 4.95
C LYS A 142 17.82 3.24 6.00
N PRO A 143 17.92 1.91 5.75
CA PRO A 143 17.51 0.90 6.72
C PRO A 143 18.16 1.07 8.10
N ASP A 144 19.42 1.51 8.15
CA ASP A 144 20.18 1.69 9.39
C ASP A 144 19.65 2.85 10.26
N ASN A 145 19.06 3.87 9.61
CA ASN A 145 18.51 5.07 10.25
C ASN A 145 16.98 5.02 10.39
N ALA A 146 16.39 3.83 10.21
CA ALA A 146 14.94 3.70 10.24
C ALA A 146 14.35 3.94 11.64
N ASN A 147 13.09 4.38 11.68
CA ASN A 147 12.36 4.67 12.92
C ASN A 147 12.18 3.41 13.78
N LYS A 148 11.79 3.60 15.04
CA LYS A 148 11.58 2.47 15.98
C LYS A 148 10.55 1.48 15.44
N GLU A 149 9.44 1.96 14.87
CA GLU A 149 8.36 1.13 14.32
C GLU A 149 8.84 0.16 13.24
N TYR A 150 9.65 0.65 12.29
CA TYR A 150 10.24 -0.18 11.25
C TYR A 150 11.06 -1.35 11.83
N LYS A 151 11.74 -1.15 12.95
CA LYS A 151 12.55 -2.20 13.59
C LYS A 151 11.68 -3.35 14.10
N TRP A 152 10.45 -3.06 14.56
CA TRP A 152 9.46 -4.04 15.04
C TRP A 152 8.73 -4.77 13.91
N PHE A 153 8.82 -4.30 12.67
CA PHE A 153 8.18 -4.99 11.55
C PHE A 153 8.82 -6.35 11.28
N ASN A 154 7.97 -7.32 10.92
CA ASN A 154 8.44 -8.59 10.35
C ASN A 154 9.09 -8.34 8.98
N ALA A 155 9.81 -9.33 8.45
CA ALA A 155 10.57 -9.20 7.20
C ALA A 155 9.69 -8.76 6.01
N LYS A 156 8.46 -9.28 5.87
CA LYS A 156 7.56 -8.89 4.77
C LYS A 156 7.15 -7.42 4.86
N ASN A 157 6.82 -6.95 6.07
CA ASN A 157 6.44 -5.57 6.32
C ASN A 157 7.63 -4.61 6.14
N LYS A 158 8.85 -5.03 6.50
CA LYS A 158 10.08 -4.27 6.25
C LYS A 158 10.31 -4.08 4.75
N LEU A 159 10.19 -5.13 3.95
CA LEU A 159 10.33 -5.06 2.50
C LEU A 159 9.26 -4.17 1.87
N MET A 160 8.01 -4.30 2.32
CA MET A 160 6.92 -3.42 1.86
C MET A 160 7.20 -1.95 2.20
N TYR A 161 7.63 -1.67 3.44
CA TYR A 161 7.99 -0.31 3.86
C TYR A 161 9.14 0.25 3.02
N MET A 162 10.23 -0.51 2.85
CA MET A 162 11.35 -0.13 1.97
C MET A 162 10.85 0.18 0.55
N TRP A 163 9.96 -0.65 0.00
CA TRP A 163 9.43 -0.45 -1.33
C TRP A 163 8.65 0.87 -1.44
N PHE A 164 7.82 1.22 -0.46
CA PHE A 164 7.13 2.52 -0.42
C PHE A 164 8.10 3.71 -0.32
N VAL A 165 9.17 3.58 0.47
CA VAL A 165 10.25 4.59 0.47
C VAL A 165 10.80 4.78 -0.94
N GLY A 166 11.14 3.68 -1.62
CA GLY A 166 11.69 3.71 -2.98
C GLY A 166 10.72 4.32 -3.98
N LYS A 167 9.42 4.10 -3.82
CA LYS A 167 8.37 4.73 -4.63
C LYS A 167 8.24 6.23 -4.39
N CYS A 168 8.20 6.67 -3.14
CA CYS A 168 8.16 8.09 -2.78
C CYS A 168 9.42 8.84 -3.24
N GLN A 169 10.59 8.20 -3.25
CA GLN A 169 11.81 8.77 -3.83
C GLN A 169 11.67 9.06 -5.34
N GLN A 170 10.99 8.17 -6.08
CA GLN A 170 10.79 8.28 -7.53
C GLN A 170 9.68 9.27 -7.88
N ASP A 171 8.57 9.26 -7.14
CA ASP A 171 7.39 10.07 -7.40
C ASP A 171 6.75 10.53 -6.08
N GLN A 172 6.54 11.84 -5.96
CA GLN A 172 5.97 12.47 -4.77
C GLN A 172 4.54 12.01 -4.49
N SER A 173 3.78 11.55 -5.48
CA SER A 173 2.42 11.03 -5.28
C SER A 173 2.38 9.81 -4.36
N TRP A 174 3.50 9.09 -4.23
CA TRP A 174 3.68 7.93 -3.35
C TRP A 174 4.07 8.31 -1.93
N CYS A 175 4.47 9.55 -1.71
CA CYS A 175 4.64 10.12 -0.39
C CYS A 175 3.26 10.31 0.26
N SER A 176 3.17 10.10 1.56
CA SER A 176 1.93 10.24 2.33
C SER A 176 2.00 11.48 3.21
#